data_AF-A0AAU5ZNT5-F1
#
_entry.id   AF-A0AAU5ZNT5-F1
#
_cell.length_a   1.000
_cell.length_b   1.000
_cell.length_c   1.000
_cell.angle_alpha   90.00
_cell.angle_beta   90.00
_cell.angle_gamma   90.00
#
_symmetry.space_group_name_H-M   'P 1'
#
loop_
_entity.id
_entity.type
_entity.pdbx_description
1 polymer ?
#
loop_
_entity_poly.entity_id
_entity_poly.type
_entity_poly.pdbx_seq_one_letter_code
_entity_poly.pdbx_strand_id
1 'polypeptide(L)'
;MEEVFGIEPELLNDDRLGRALDTIAPHLAELTDSIGARAIGEFGIDVSTCHRDMTSMPLHGAYPADDQDEEYPRIKHGHPKDRRYDLKQIQTGLAVTGDGGIPLLSRVIDGGAAEISQITGTVNALRAMAGPKKFLLVADSKLVSYRNITTLIRAQTDFIAPAPASTVDDAVHAALDLEAANLVDYAPARDENTPADRRETYRVLEDTHVPPGPRKCDPRVEVRRSLVHSTGNAKGQQRARGKRLAKAREELDKLQRGAGGRYYNTAEKITARPRCAPPDCSVTRGTKSPARAGGASTL
;
A
#
# COMPACT_ATOMS: atom_id res chain seq x y z
N MET A 1 7.73 49.50 6.70
CA MET A 1 7.25 48.14 7.05
C MET A 1 5.97 48.23 7.87
N GLU A 2 5.96 49.00 8.94
CA GLU A 2 4.75 49.31 9.71
C GLU A 2 3.68 50.05 8.87
N GLU A 3 4.07 51.05 8.06
CA GLU A 3 3.15 51.76 7.15
C GLU A 3 2.57 50.91 6.01
N VAL A 4 3.16 49.75 5.70
CA VAL A 4 2.74 48.90 4.58
C VAL A 4 1.97 47.67 5.06
N PHE A 5 2.39 47.06 6.18
CA PHE A 5 1.80 45.84 6.71
C PHE A 5 1.03 46.02 8.02
N GLY A 6 1.13 47.19 8.69
CA GLY A 6 0.56 47.42 10.00
C GLY A 6 1.20 46.57 11.11
N ILE A 7 2.45 46.16 10.93
CA ILE A 7 3.18 45.23 11.80
C ILE A 7 4.54 45.83 12.15
N GLU A 8 4.88 45.80 13.44
CA GLU A 8 6.19 46.20 13.97
C GLU A 8 7.34 45.42 13.28
N PRO A 9 8.40 46.09 12.81
CA PRO A 9 9.50 45.47 12.07
C PRO A 9 10.15 44.30 12.80
N GLU A 10 10.26 44.36 14.12
CA GLU A 10 10.88 43.35 14.97
C GLU A 10 10.10 42.02 14.94
N LEU A 11 8.82 42.07 14.58
CA LEU A 11 8.00 40.88 14.38
C LEU A 11 8.22 40.25 12.99
N LEU A 12 9.00 40.82 12.08
CA LEU A 12 9.28 40.21 10.76
C LEU A 12 10.63 39.50 10.77
N ASN A 13 10.77 38.50 11.63
CA ASN A 13 11.92 37.60 11.71
C ASN A 13 11.55 36.17 11.29
N ASP A 14 12.55 35.38 10.95
CA ASP A 14 12.44 33.96 10.58
C ASP A 14 11.87 33.10 11.72
N ASP A 15 12.18 33.43 12.97
CA ASP A 15 11.62 32.76 14.16
C ASP A 15 10.10 32.94 14.31
N ARG A 16 9.49 33.94 13.67
CA ARG A 16 8.04 34.16 13.77
C ARG A 16 7.27 33.03 13.10
N LEU A 17 7.78 32.47 12.01
CA LEU A 17 7.14 31.32 11.37
C LEU A 17 7.18 30.12 12.30
N GLY A 18 8.32 29.86 12.96
CA GLY A 18 8.45 28.80 13.96
C GLY A 18 7.47 28.98 15.12
N ARG A 19 7.44 30.16 15.73
CA ARG A 19 6.52 30.48 16.84
C ARG A 19 5.04 30.39 16.43
N ALA A 20 4.72 30.77 15.20
CA ALA A 20 3.37 30.60 14.67
C ALA A 20 3.00 29.12 14.54
N LEU A 21 3.92 28.27 14.05
CA LEU A 21 3.72 26.83 14.00
C LEU A 21 3.57 26.23 15.40
N ASP A 22 4.38 26.65 16.38
CA ASP A 22 4.28 26.22 17.78
C ASP A 22 2.91 26.60 18.38
N THR A 23 2.40 27.78 18.04
CA THR A 23 1.07 28.24 18.49
C THR A 23 -0.06 27.44 17.83
N ILE A 24 0.12 27.03 16.57
CA ILE A 24 -0.87 26.24 15.80
C ILE A 24 -0.85 24.77 16.23
N ALA A 25 0.31 24.24 16.64
CA ALA A 25 0.52 22.81 16.85
C ALA A 25 -0.53 22.15 17.76
N PRO A 26 -0.94 22.73 18.92
CA PRO A 26 -1.99 22.15 19.77
C PRO A 26 -3.37 22.10 19.10
N HIS A 27 -3.63 22.98 18.13
CA HIS A 27 -4.92 23.14 17.44
C HIS A 27 -4.95 22.53 16.04
N LEU A 28 -3.86 21.90 15.59
CA LEU A 28 -3.70 21.49 14.20
C LEU A 28 -4.79 20.52 13.73
N ALA A 29 -5.20 19.58 14.59
CA ALA A 29 -6.27 18.63 14.28
C ALA A 29 -7.62 19.35 14.11
N GLU A 30 -8.00 20.22 15.04
CA GLU A 30 -9.25 21.00 14.98
C GLU A 30 -9.31 21.91 13.76
N LEU A 31 -8.18 22.57 13.43
CA LEU A 31 -8.06 23.41 12.24
C LEU A 31 -8.22 22.59 10.97
N THR A 32 -7.55 21.44 10.87
CA THR A 32 -7.64 20.57 9.68
C THR A 32 -9.05 20.02 9.50
N ASP A 33 -9.66 19.50 10.58
CA ASP A 33 -11.01 18.94 10.54
C ASP A 33 -12.05 20.01 10.22
N SER A 34 -11.92 21.23 10.77
CA SER A 34 -12.84 22.33 10.48
C SER A 34 -12.74 22.85 9.04
N ILE A 35 -11.53 22.93 8.49
CA ILE A 35 -11.31 23.29 7.08
C ILE A 35 -11.93 22.21 6.17
N GLY A 36 -11.69 20.93 6.47
CA GLY A 36 -12.26 19.81 5.72
C GLY A 36 -13.79 19.80 5.73
N ALA A 37 -14.39 19.92 6.92
CA ALA A 37 -15.85 19.98 7.08
C ALA A 37 -16.48 21.18 6.36
N ARG A 38 -15.82 22.36 6.43
CA ARG A 38 -16.28 23.54 5.69
C ARG A 38 -16.20 23.34 4.18
N ALA A 39 -15.11 22.77 3.67
CA ALA A 39 -14.97 22.47 2.25
C ALA A 39 -16.08 21.53 1.77
N ILE A 40 -16.39 20.47 2.53
CA ILE A 40 -17.51 19.56 2.21
C ILE A 40 -18.84 20.32 2.14
N GLY A 41 -19.14 21.14 3.14
CA GLY A 41 -20.41 21.86 3.22
C GLY A 41 -20.57 22.95 2.16
N GLU A 42 -19.50 23.71 1.89
CA GLU A 42 -19.52 24.86 0.99
C GLU A 42 -19.52 24.45 -0.50
N PHE A 43 -18.80 23.38 -0.84
CA PHE A 43 -18.67 22.91 -2.23
C PHE A 43 -19.51 21.66 -2.53
N GLY A 44 -20.21 21.10 -1.55
CA GLY A 44 -21.05 19.91 -1.74
C GLY A 44 -20.25 18.66 -2.11
N ILE A 45 -19.01 18.56 -1.61
CA ILE A 45 -18.05 17.50 -1.98
C ILE A 45 -18.63 16.12 -1.64
N ASP A 46 -18.54 15.19 -2.58
CA ASP A 46 -18.96 13.81 -2.31
C ASP A 46 -17.93 13.05 -1.44
N VAL A 47 -18.39 12.65 -0.26
CA VAL A 47 -17.62 11.87 0.73
C VAL A 47 -18.01 10.39 0.74
N SER A 48 -18.78 9.93 -0.25
CA SER A 48 -19.19 8.52 -0.38
C SER A 48 -18.02 7.57 -0.57
N THR A 49 -16.89 8.06 -1.07
CA THR A 49 -15.64 7.30 -1.25
C THR A 49 -14.47 8.10 -0.72
N CYS A 50 -13.61 7.46 0.07
CA CYS A 50 -12.41 8.06 0.65
C CYS A 50 -11.19 7.20 0.34
N HIS A 51 -10.16 7.78 -0.25
CA HIS A 51 -8.88 7.12 -0.51
C HIS A 51 -7.91 7.44 0.62
N ARG A 52 -7.31 6.40 1.21
CA ARG A 52 -6.28 6.50 2.24
C ARG A 52 -4.95 5.96 1.72
N ASP A 53 -3.90 6.75 1.87
CA ASP A 53 -2.52 6.26 1.79
C ASP A 53 -1.70 6.75 2.98
N MET A 54 -0.63 6.03 3.29
CA MET A 54 0.36 6.45 4.26
C MET A 54 1.73 6.51 3.61
N THR A 55 2.40 7.65 3.79
CA THR A 55 3.73 7.88 3.25
C THR A 55 4.72 8.20 4.36
N SER A 56 6.01 7.96 4.10
CA SER A 56 7.10 8.29 5.01
C SER A 56 7.88 9.47 4.45
N MET A 57 8.12 10.49 5.28
CA MET A 57 8.97 11.62 4.94
C MET A 57 10.31 11.44 5.65
N PRO A 58 11.43 11.24 4.92
CA PRO A 58 12.74 11.14 5.51
C PRO A 58 13.28 12.52 5.91
N LEU A 59 13.94 12.59 7.05
CA LEU A 59 14.53 13.81 7.61
C LEU A 59 16.03 13.62 7.86
N HIS A 60 16.77 14.72 7.70
CA HIS A 60 18.19 14.81 7.98
C HIS A 60 18.38 15.61 9.25
N GLY A 61 19.14 15.10 10.22
CA GLY A 61 19.41 15.80 11.46
C GLY A 61 19.63 14.87 12.64
N ALA A 62 20.14 15.45 13.73
CA ALA A 62 20.50 14.69 14.92
C ALA A 62 19.29 14.20 15.71
N TYR A 63 18.16 14.93 15.72
CA TYR A 63 16.91 14.64 16.46
C TYR A 63 17.10 13.72 17.67
N PRO A 64 17.78 14.18 18.74
CA PRO A 64 17.95 13.40 19.96
C PRO A 64 16.59 13.00 20.53
N ALA A 65 16.50 11.83 21.16
CA ALA A 65 15.23 11.36 21.73
C ALA A 65 14.77 12.23 22.91
N ASP A 66 15.74 12.71 23.70
CA ASP A 66 15.51 13.48 24.92
C ASP A 66 15.09 14.94 24.64
N ASP A 67 15.35 15.43 23.42
CA ASP A 67 14.99 16.79 22.99
C ASP A 67 13.62 16.85 22.28
N GLN A 68 12.94 15.71 22.14
CA GLN A 68 11.65 15.62 21.45
C GLN A 68 10.52 15.53 22.46
N ASP A 69 9.54 16.41 22.30
CA ASP A 69 8.30 16.39 23.07
C ASP A 69 7.49 15.10 22.77
N GLU A 70 7.11 14.38 23.81
CA GLU A 70 6.36 13.13 23.70
C GLU A 70 4.89 13.33 23.31
N GLU A 71 4.37 14.56 23.43
CA GLU A 71 3.01 14.90 22.99
C GLU A 71 2.89 14.93 21.45
N TYR A 72 4.02 15.09 20.75
CA TYR A 72 4.06 15.21 19.29
C TYR A 72 4.72 14.00 18.61
N PRO A 73 4.45 13.78 17.31
CA PRO A 73 5.07 12.68 16.55
C PRO A 73 6.59 12.72 16.56
N ARG A 74 7.21 11.63 17.04
CA ARG A 74 8.67 11.54 17.16
C ARG A 74 9.34 11.14 15.84
N ILE A 75 10.40 11.88 15.52
CA ILE A 75 11.32 11.67 14.41
C ILE A 75 12.29 10.56 14.80
N LYS A 76 12.14 9.40 14.17
CA LYS A 76 12.96 8.21 14.45
C LYS A 76 13.11 7.32 13.23
N HIS A 77 14.02 6.35 13.30
CA HIS A 77 14.15 5.33 12.27
C HIS A 77 12.89 4.46 12.20
N GLY A 78 12.60 3.95 11.01
CA GLY A 78 11.53 2.98 10.80
C GLY A 78 11.72 2.23 9.48
N HIS A 79 10.61 1.86 8.84
CA HIS A 79 10.61 1.10 7.60
C HIS A 79 10.16 1.95 6.40
N PRO A 80 11.04 2.76 5.80
CA PRO A 80 10.69 3.62 4.68
C PRO A 80 10.39 2.81 3.40
N LYS A 81 9.43 3.32 2.59
CA LYS A 81 9.10 2.74 1.28
C LYS A 81 10.27 2.83 0.28
N ASP A 82 11.13 3.85 0.39
CA ASP A 82 12.29 4.12 -0.49
C ASP A 82 13.58 3.38 -0.09
N ARG A 83 13.53 2.56 0.97
CA ARG A 83 14.65 1.78 1.53
C ARG A 83 15.82 2.61 2.11
N ARG A 84 15.63 3.89 2.41
CA ARG A 84 16.64 4.72 3.12
C ARG A 84 16.60 4.53 4.63
N TYR A 85 16.98 3.33 5.09
CA TYR A 85 16.99 2.96 6.51
C TYR A 85 18.03 3.75 7.34
N ASP A 86 18.98 4.38 6.67
CA ASP A 86 19.98 5.28 7.24
C ASP A 86 19.37 6.61 7.72
N LEU A 87 18.20 6.99 7.20
CA LEU A 87 17.54 8.24 7.56
C LEU A 87 16.49 8.04 8.65
N LYS A 88 16.31 9.08 9.47
CA LYS A 88 15.15 9.20 10.36
C LYS A 88 13.95 9.63 9.53
N GLN A 89 12.75 9.37 10.03
CA GLN A 89 11.53 9.70 9.31
C GLN A 89 10.41 10.11 10.26
N ILE A 90 9.38 10.72 9.66
CA ILE A 90 8.01 10.76 10.17
C ILE A 90 7.11 10.07 9.16
N GLN A 91 5.94 9.63 9.60
CA GLN A 91 4.92 9.08 8.72
C GLN A 91 3.75 10.06 8.64
N THR A 92 3.14 10.16 7.47
CA THR A 92 1.94 10.96 7.25
C THR A 92 0.87 10.08 6.65
N GLY A 93 -0.26 9.97 7.34
CA GLY A 93 -1.48 9.38 6.82
C GLY A 93 -2.36 10.46 6.22
N LEU A 94 -2.79 10.26 4.98
CA LEU A 94 -3.70 11.17 4.29
C LEU A 94 -4.95 10.40 3.87
N ALA A 95 -6.12 10.96 4.13
CA ALA A 95 -7.38 10.52 3.54
C ALA A 95 -7.97 11.66 2.70
N VAL A 96 -8.30 11.35 1.46
CA VAL A 96 -8.87 12.28 0.48
C VAL A 96 -10.20 11.77 -0.05
N THR A 97 -11.08 12.65 -0.50
CA THR A 97 -12.32 12.26 -1.20
C THR A 97 -12.02 11.61 -2.55
N GLY A 98 -12.88 10.70 -2.99
CA GLY A 98 -12.89 10.22 -4.37
C GLY A 98 -13.28 11.31 -5.37
N ASP A 99 -14.06 12.29 -4.91
CA ASP A 99 -14.44 13.48 -5.67
C ASP A 99 -13.34 14.55 -5.58
N GLY A 100 -12.54 14.69 -6.64
CA GLY A 100 -11.52 15.74 -6.77
C GLY A 100 -10.28 15.60 -5.88
N GLY A 101 -10.20 14.56 -5.03
CA GLY A 101 -9.02 14.32 -4.18
C GLY A 101 -8.87 15.34 -3.05
N ILE A 102 -9.97 15.87 -2.52
CA ILE A 102 -9.94 16.88 -1.47
C ILE A 102 -9.50 16.24 -0.14
N PRO A 103 -8.45 16.75 0.52
CA PRO A 103 -8.01 16.25 1.82
C PRO A 103 -9.09 16.40 2.88
N LEU A 104 -9.45 15.28 3.51
CA LEU A 104 -10.36 15.25 4.66
C LEU A 104 -9.59 15.12 5.96
N LEU A 105 -8.59 14.22 5.99
CA LEU A 105 -7.81 13.95 7.18
C LEU A 105 -6.33 13.91 6.82
N SER A 106 -5.53 14.67 7.55
CA SER A 106 -4.07 14.57 7.53
C SER A 106 -3.58 14.32 8.95
N ARG A 107 -2.76 13.29 9.14
CA ARG A 107 -2.16 13.00 10.44
C ARG A 107 -0.69 12.67 10.30
N VAL A 108 0.13 13.39 11.06
CA VAL A 108 1.54 13.06 11.25
C VAL A 108 1.66 12.04 12.39
N ILE A 109 2.53 11.06 12.21
CA ILE A 109 2.68 9.91 13.08
C ILE A 109 4.18 9.63 13.23
N ASP A 110 4.56 9.09 14.39
CA ASP A 110 5.91 8.61 14.69
C ASP A 110 6.55 7.86 13.52
N GLY A 111 7.83 8.13 13.25
CA GLY A 111 8.59 7.49 12.18
C GLY A 111 8.62 5.96 12.22
N GLY A 112 8.51 5.39 13.41
CA GLY A 112 8.50 3.94 13.66
C GLY A 112 7.13 3.37 14.02
N ALA A 113 6.04 4.15 13.91
CA ALA A 113 4.71 3.63 14.19
C ALA A 113 4.33 2.53 13.20
N ALA A 114 3.60 1.53 13.70
CA ALA A 114 3.03 0.48 12.86
C ALA A 114 1.77 1.02 12.17
N GLU A 115 1.73 0.95 10.85
CA GLU A 115 0.57 1.39 10.06
C GLU A 115 -0.75 0.74 10.48
N ILE A 116 -0.68 -0.53 10.87
CA ILE A 116 -1.81 -1.37 11.29
C ILE A 116 -2.51 -0.79 12.55
N SER A 117 -1.83 0.00 13.38
CA SER A 117 -2.46 0.58 14.58
C SER A 117 -3.23 1.87 14.31
N GLN A 118 -3.15 2.43 13.10
CA GLN A 118 -3.66 3.78 12.81
C GLN A 118 -5.07 3.80 12.22
N ILE A 119 -5.60 2.65 11.83
CA ILE A 119 -6.89 2.57 11.13
C ILE A 119 -8.07 2.99 12.01
N THR A 120 -8.05 2.66 13.30
CA THR A 120 -9.14 2.99 14.23
C THR A 120 -9.34 4.50 14.34
N GLY A 121 -8.26 5.26 14.55
CA GLY A 121 -8.33 6.71 14.62
C GLY A 121 -8.78 7.34 13.30
N THR A 122 -8.31 6.79 12.17
CA THR A 122 -8.70 7.24 10.83
C THR A 122 -10.20 7.05 10.59
N VAL A 123 -10.73 5.86 10.88
CA VAL A 123 -12.16 5.54 10.66
C VAL A 123 -13.06 6.41 11.53
N ASN A 124 -12.67 6.64 12.80
CA ASN A 124 -13.44 7.49 13.70
C ASN A 124 -13.51 8.94 13.22
N ALA A 125 -12.38 9.51 12.78
CA ALA A 125 -12.33 10.87 12.25
C ALA A 125 -13.13 11.01 10.94
N LEU A 126 -12.96 10.06 10.00
CA LEU A 126 -13.73 10.06 8.74
C LEU A 126 -15.24 9.94 8.99
N ARG A 127 -15.67 9.16 9.98
CA ARG A 127 -17.09 9.08 10.39
C ARG A 127 -17.60 10.37 10.97
N ALA A 128 -16.82 11.03 11.81
CA ALA A 128 -17.19 12.33 12.37
C ALA A 128 -17.43 13.36 11.26
N MET A 129 -16.61 13.36 10.20
CA MET A 129 -16.76 14.25 9.04
C MET A 129 -17.89 13.84 8.08
N ALA A 130 -18.01 12.55 7.76
CA ALA A 130 -19.04 12.05 6.85
C ALA A 130 -20.47 12.11 7.47
N GLY A 131 -20.55 12.21 8.79
CA GLY A 131 -21.81 12.23 9.53
C GLY A 131 -22.59 10.92 9.37
N PRO A 132 -23.92 10.95 9.14
CA PRO A 132 -24.72 9.73 9.02
C PRO A 132 -24.51 8.98 7.69
N LYS A 133 -23.79 9.55 6.73
CA LYS A 133 -23.56 8.93 5.43
C LYS A 133 -22.57 7.77 5.57
N LYS A 134 -22.88 6.65 4.92
CA LYS A 134 -21.91 5.57 4.73
C LYS A 134 -20.87 6.01 3.70
N PHE A 135 -19.63 5.57 3.89
CA PHE A 135 -18.55 5.79 2.93
C PHE A 135 -17.78 4.49 2.69
N LEU A 136 -17.20 4.39 1.50
CA LEU A 136 -16.27 3.34 1.09
C LEU A 136 -14.83 3.80 1.35
N LEU A 137 -14.10 3.08 2.18
CA LEU A 137 -12.67 3.30 2.39
C LEU A 137 -11.83 2.52 1.37
N VAL A 138 -11.13 3.21 0.49
CA VAL A 138 -10.18 2.65 -0.47
C VAL A 138 -8.76 2.80 0.07
N ALA A 139 -7.99 1.72 0.19
CA ALA A 139 -6.61 1.80 0.66
C ALA A 139 -5.70 0.74 0.01
N ASP A 140 -4.40 0.82 0.30
CA ASP A 140 -3.43 -0.18 -0.15
C ASP A 140 -3.57 -1.54 0.59
N SER A 141 -2.77 -2.51 0.19
CA SER A 141 -2.83 -3.87 0.71
C SER A 141 -2.47 -4.00 2.19
N LYS A 142 -1.84 -3.00 2.80
CA LYS A 142 -1.54 -3.02 4.24
C LYS A 142 -2.77 -2.77 5.09
N LEU A 143 -3.86 -2.28 4.49
CA LEU A 143 -5.17 -2.29 5.14
C LEU A 143 -5.62 -3.72 5.45
N VAL A 144 -5.27 -4.70 4.61
CA VAL A 144 -5.71 -6.10 4.71
C VAL A 144 -4.92 -6.84 5.78
N SER A 145 -5.31 -6.64 7.03
CA SER A 145 -4.88 -7.44 8.18
C SER A 145 -6.09 -7.81 9.03
N TYR A 146 -6.03 -8.95 9.73
CA TYR A 146 -7.13 -9.41 10.58
C TYR A 146 -7.61 -8.33 11.57
N ARG A 147 -6.67 -7.60 12.19
CA ARG A 147 -6.97 -6.52 13.14
C ARG A 147 -7.71 -5.35 12.47
N ASN A 148 -7.26 -4.92 11.30
CA ASN A 148 -7.86 -3.81 10.57
C ASN A 148 -9.25 -4.18 10.04
N ILE A 149 -9.38 -5.35 9.43
CA ILE A 149 -10.65 -5.87 8.91
C ILE A 149 -11.67 -5.96 10.04
N THR A 150 -11.28 -6.55 11.18
CA THR A 150 -12.17 -6.64 12.35
C THR A 150 -12.58 -5.25 12.85
N THR A 151 -11.68 -4.27 12.82
CA THR A 151 -11.98 -2.88 13.20
C THR A 151 -12.99 -2.25 12.26
N LEU A 152 -12.82 -2.41 10.94
CA LEU A 152 -13.70 -1.86 9.91
C LEU A 152 -15.10 -2.49 9.98
N ILE A 153 -15.19 -3.82 10.15
CA ILE A 153 -16.46 -4.53 10.28
C ILE A 153 -17.20 -4.11 11.55
N ARG A 154 -16.50 -4.01 12.69
CA ARG A 154 -17.09 -3.53 13.95
C ARG A 154 -17.57 -2.09 13.85
N ALA A 155 -16.83 -1.25 13.14
CA ALA A 155 -17.28 0.09 12.83
C ALA A 155 -18.48 0.07 11.89
N GLN A 156 -18.70 -0.97 11.09
CA GLN A 156 -19.65 -1.02 9.97
C GLN A 156 -19.23 -0.07 8.83
N THR A 157 -17.93 -0.01 8.54
CA THR A 157 -17.35 0.78 7.45
C THR A 157 -17.04 -0.14 6.28
N ASP A 158 -17.57 0.18 5.11
CA ASP A 158 -17.26 -0.53 3.87
C ASP A 158 -15.84 -0.19 3.43
N PHE A 159 -15.12 -1.17 2.88
CA PHE A 159 -13.76 -0.97 2.42
C PHE A 159 -13.46 -1.80 1.17
N ILE A 160 -12.46 -1.36 0.42
CA ILE A 160 -11.83 -2.11 -0.67
C ILE A 160 -10.32 -1.90 -0.61
N ALA A 161 -9.57 -2.99 -0.67
CA ALA A 161 -8.11 -2.95 -0.65
C ALA A 161 -7.53 -4.21 -1.28
N PRO A 162 -6.47 -4.10 -2.09
CA PRO A 162 -5.86 -5.26 -2.72
C PRO A 162 -5.39 -6.26 -1.67
N ALA A 163 -5.71 -7.53 -1.84
CA ALA A 163 -5.15 -8.56 -0.96
C ALA A 163 -3.63 -8.68 -1.23
N PRO A 164 -2.79 -8.74 -0.18
CA PRO A 164 -1.36 -8.96 -0.35
C PRO A 164 -1.13 -10.26 -1.13
N ALA A 165 -0.26 -10.23 -2.14
CA ALA A 165 0.03 -11.41 -2.96
C ALA A 165 0.45 -12.64 -2.12
N SER A 166 1.12 -12.42 -0.99
CA SER A 166 1.53 -13.49 -0.08
C SER A 166 0.39 -14.17 0.70
N THR A 167 -0.82 -13.62 0.66
CA THR A 167 -1.99 -14.13 1.39
C THR A 167 -2.92 -14.99 0.55
N VAL A 168 -2.72 -15.00 -0.76
CA VAL A 168 -3.50 -15.82 -1.70
C VAL A 168 -2.61 -16.93 -2.21
N ASP A 169 -3.03 -18.18 -2.00
CA ASP A 169 -2.29 -19.35 -2.49
C ASP A 169 -2.34 -19.40 -4.02
N ASP A 170 -1.21 -19.72 -4.65
CA ASP A 170 -1.12 -19.93 -6.10
C ASP A 170 -2.14 -20.95 -6.60
N ALA A 171 -2.50 -21.94 -5.77
CA ALA A 171 -3.53 -22.92 -6.07
C ALA A 171 -4.91 -22.29 -6.29
N VAL A 172 -5.23 -21.20 -5.57
CA VAL A 172 -6.48 -20.45 -5.77
C VAL A 172 -6.50 -19.86 -7.17
N HIS A 173 -5.39 -19.27 -7.60
CA HIS A 173 -5.27 -18.71 -8.94
C HIS A 173 -5.26 -19.78 -10.04
N ALA A 174 -4.65 -20.93 -9.80
CA ALA A 174 -4.59 -22.04 -10.75
C ALA A 174 -5.94 -22.74 -10.94
N ALA A 175 -6.79 -22.75 -9.91
CA ALA A 175 -8.12 -23.36 -9.93
C ALA A 175 -9.22 -22.41 -10.45
N LEU A 176 -8.88 -21.20 -10.91
CA LEU A 176 -9.85 -20.24 -11.42
C LEU A 176 -10.52 -20.74 -12.70
N ASP A 177 -11.83 -20.95 -12.65
CA ASP A 177 -12.65 -21.17 -13.83
C ASP A 177 -13.00 -19.83 -14.50
N LEU A 178 -12.20 -19.44 -15.49
CA LEU A 178 -12.41 -18.19 -16.22
C LEU A 178 -13.66 -18.19 -17.10
N GLU A 179 -14.22 -19.36 -17.43
CA GLU A 179 -15.46 -19.47 -18.20
C GLU A 179 -16.67 -19.09 -17.35
N ALA A 180 -16.64 -19.46 -16.07
CA ALA A 180 -17.63 -19.06 -15.06
C ALA A 180 -17.48 -17.59 -14.60
N ALA A 181 -16.40 -16.91 -14.98
CA ALA A 181 -16.11 -15.55 -14.54
C ALA A 181 -16.92 -14.48 -15.30
N ASN A 182 -17.33 -13.44 -14.58
CA ASN A 182 -18.05 -12.31 -15.17
C ASN A 182 -17.10 -11.42 -15.98
N LEU A 183 -17.44 -11.16 -17.23
CA LEU A 183 -16.72 -10.17 -18.05
C LEU A 183 -17.07 -8.77 -17.55
N VAL A 184 -16.05 -7.97 -17.27
CA VAL A 184 -16.21 -6.58 -16.83
C VAL A 184 -16.05 -5.67 -18.04
N ASP A 185 -17.05 -4.81 -18.26
CA ASP A 185 -16.97 -3.73 -19.24
C ASP A 185 -16.11 -2.59 -18.69
N TYR A 186 -14.80 -2.81 -18.73
CA TYR A 186 -13.80 -1.85 -18.30
C TYR A 186 -12.67 -1.79 -19.32
N ALA A 187 -12.35 -0.57 -19.76
CA ALA A 187 -11.16 -0.28 -20.55
C ALA A 187 -10.29 0.73 -19.79
N PRO A 188 -9.00 0.42 -19.53
CA PRO A 188 -8.11 1.39 -18.94
C PRO A 188 -7.88 2.54 -19.92
N ALA A 189 -7.67 3.77 -19.42
CA ALA A 189 -7.54 4.96 -20.25
C ALA A 189 -6.49 4.84 -21.39
N ARG A 190 -5.40 4.09 -21.14
CA ARG A 190 -4.37 3.80 -22.17
C ARG A 190 -4.90 3.03 -23.40
N ASP A 191 -6.00 2.30 -23.25
CA ASP A 191 -6.60 1.42 -24.24
C ASP A 191 -7.96 1.94 -24.75
N GLU A 192 -8.35 3.16 -24.38
CA GLU A 192 -9.66 3.76 -24.73
C GLU A 192 -9.88 3.87 -26.24
N ASN A 193 -8.80 4.08 -27.00
CA ASN A 193 -8.81 4.16 -28.47
C ASN A 193 -8.46 2.83 -29.16
N THR A 194 -8.15 1.78 -28.40
CA THR A 194 -7.83 0.48 -28.98
C THR A 194 -9.12 -0.17 -29.52
N PRO A 195 -9.12 -0.84 -30.68
CA PRO A 195 -10.29 -1.59 -31.14
C PRO A 195 -10.70 -2.71 -30.17
N ALA A 196 -12.01 -2.99 -30.03
CA ALA A 196 -12.54 -3.92 -29.01
C ALA A 196 -11.96 -5.34 -29.10
N ASP A 197 -11.64 -5.83 -30.29
CA ASP A 197 -11.00 -7.13 -30.55
C ASP A 197 -9.55 -7.21 -30.04
N ARG A 198 -8.90 -6.06 -29.83
CA ARG A 198 -7.52 -5.94 -29.36
C ARG A 198 -7.39 -5.42 -27.94
N ARG A 199 -8.51 -4.98 -27.34
CA ARG A 199 -8.52 -4.48 -25.96
C ARG A 199 -8.17 -5.59 -24.97
N GLU A 200 -7.52 -5.17 -23.89
CA GLU A 200 -7.41 -5.99 -22.70
C GLU A 200 -8.80 -6.25 -22.13
N THR A 201 -9.04 -7.49 -21.69
CA THR A 201 -10.32 -7.90 -21.11
C THR A 201 -10.12 -8.28 -19.65
N TYR A 202 -11.07 -7.86 -18.82
CA TYR A 202 -11.06 -8.12 -17.39
C TYR A 202 -12.19 -9.09 -17.05
N ARG A 203 -11.86 -10.14 -16.32
CA ARG A 203 -12.82 -11.10 -15.79
C ARG A 203 -12.74 -11.11 -14.27
N VAL A 204 -13.88 -11.13 -13.60
CA VAL A 204 -13.96 -11.13 -12.14
C VAL A 204 -14.71 -12.35 -11.65
N LEU A 205 -14.12 -13.02 -10.67
CA LEU A 205 -14.77 -14.00 -9.83
C LEU A 205 -14.86 -13.46 -8.41
N GLU A 206 -15.94 -13.75 -7.72
CA GLU A 206 -16.10 -13.40 -6.31
C GLU A 206 -16.20 -14.68 -5.47
N ASP A 207 -15.51 -14.69 -4.33
CA ASP A 207 -15.66 -15.72 -3.31
C ASP A 207 -15.62 -15.13 -1.90
N THR A 208 -15.75 -16.00 -0.90
CA THR A 208 -15.61 -15.63 0.50
C THR A 208 -14.22 -15.98 0.99
N HIS A 209 -13.51 -14.97 1.52
CA HIS A 209 -12.22 -15.15 2.17
C HIS A 209 -12.36 -15.03 3.68
N VAL A 210 -11.70 -15.94 4.39
CA VAL A 210 -11.64 -15.95 5.86
C VAL A 210 -10.19 -15.69 6.25
N PRO A 211 -9.79 -14.42 6.53
CA PRO A 211 -8.43 -14.12 6.91
C PRO A 211 -8.07 -14.80 8.24
N PRO A 212 -6.89 -15.42 8.35
CA PRO A 212 -6.49 -16.10 9.56
C PRO A 212 -6.27 -15.10 10.71
N GLY A 213 -6.84 -15.39 11.87
CA GLY A 213 -6.58 -14.65 13.11
C GLY A 213 -5.18 -14.92 13.66
N PRO A 214 -4.55 -13.97 14.37
CA PRO A 214 -3.27 -14.18 15.05
C PRO A 214 -3.24 -15.36 16.04
N ARG A 215 -4.38 -15.65 16.67
CA ARG A 215 -4.56 -16.74 17.64
C ARG A 215 -5.69 -17.67 17.17
N LYS A 216 -5.60 -18.95 17.55
CA LYS A 216 -6.63 -19.95 17.22
C LYS A 216 -8.02 -19.63 17.80
N CYS A 217 -8.07 -18.87 18.89
CA CYS A 217 -9.32 -18.47 19.55
C CYS A 217 -9.89 -17.15 19.02
N ASP A 218 -9.22 -16.49 18.08
CA ASP A 218 -9.74 -15.24 17.51
C ASP A 218 -11.03 -15.53 16.72
N PRO A 219 -12.05 -14.65 16.81
CA PRO A 219 -13.30 -14.81 16.09
C PRO A 219 -13.10 -15.01 14.58
N ARG A 220 -13.92 -15.87 13.98
CA ARG A 220 -13.95 -16.00 12.52
C ARG A 220 -14.56 -14.73 11.92
N VAL A 221 -13.86 -14.16 10.95
CA VAL A 221 -14.31 -12.98 10.19
C VAL A 221 -14.35 -13.36 8.72
N GLU A 222 -15.41 -12.97 8.03
CA GLU A 222 -15.60 -13.27 6.61
C GLU A 222 -15.61 -11.97 5.82
N VAL A 223 -14.88 -11.96 4.71
CA VAL A 223 -14.87 -10.84 3.77
C VAL A 223 -15.12 -11.37 2.38
N ARG A 224 -15.76 -10.55 1.54
CA ARG A 224 -15.84 -10.83 0.12
C ARG A 224 -14.49 -10.55 -0.53
N ARG A 225 -14.03 -11.45 -1.40
CA ARG A 225 -12.79 -11.30 -2.16
C ARG A 225 -13.11 -11.35 -3.64
N SER A 226 -12.52 -10.42 -4.39
CA SER A 226 -12.70 -10.32 -5.84
C SER A 226 -11.39 -10.71 -6.54
N LEU A 227 -11.43 -11.78 -7.33
CA LEU A 227 -10.30 -12.28 -8.10
C LEU A 227 -10.40 -11.72 -9.53
N VAL A 228 -9.52 -10.77 -9.85
CA VAL A 228 -9.52 -10.07 -11.12
C VAL A 228 -8.46 -10.67 -12.05
N HIS A 229 -8.91 -11.29 -13.14
CA HIS A 229 -8.06 -11.77 -14.21
C HIS A 229 -7.99 -10.74 -15.36
N SER A 230 -6.77 -10.39 -15.76
CA SER A 230 -6.50 -9.50 -16.90
C SER A 230 -5.73 -10.25 -17.99
N THR A 231 -6.22 -10.18 -19.23
CA THR A 231 -5.51 -10.81 -20.36
C THR A 231 -4.18 -10.14 -20.67
N GLY A 232 -4.05 -8.83 -20.43
CA GLY A 232 -2.80 -8.07 -20.59
C GLY A 232 -1.75 -8.50 -19.57
N ASN A 233 -2.11 -8.56 -18.29
CA ASN A 233 -1.25 -9.05 -17.22
C ASN A 233 -0.85 -10.51 -17.45
N ALA A 234 -1.80 -11.37 -17.85
CA ALA A 234 -1.52 -12.78 -18.15
C ALA A 234 -0.49 -12.94 -19.29
N LYS A 235 -0.65 -12.21 -20.40
CA LYS A 235 0.32 -12.18 -21.52
C LYS A 235 1.70 -11.67 -21.06
N GLY A 236 1.71 -10.58 -20.29
CA GLY A 236 2.94 -10.00 -19.73
C GLY A 236 3.70 -11.00 -18.84
N GLN A 237 2.98 -11.70 -17.96
CA GLN A 237 3.56 -12.73 -17.11
C GLN A 237 4.06 -13.94 -17.90
N GLN A 238 3.32 -14.40 -18.90
CA GLN A 238 3.77 -15.49 -19.77
C GLN A 238 5.07 -15.14 -20.50
N ARG A 239 5.17 -13.91 -21.04
CA ARG A 239 6.39 -13.41 -21.68
C ARG A 239 7.56 -13.32 -20.67
N ALA A 240 7.29 -12.84 -19.45
CA ALA A 240 8.31 -12.77 -18.41
C ALA A 240 8.81 -14.17 -17.98
N ARG A 241 7.91 -15.15 -17.84
CA ARG A 241 8.25 -16.56 -17.58
C ARG A 241 9.09 -17.13 -18.71
N GLY A 242 8.69 -16.92 -19.97
CA GLY A 242 9.45 -17.35 -21.14
C GLY A 242 10.89 -16.81 -21.15
N LYS A 243 11.07 -15.51 -20.88
CA LYS A 243 12.40 -14.90 -20.75
C LYS A 243 13.24 -15.52 -19.63
N ARG A 244 12.63 -15.79 -18.47
CA ARG A 244 13.31 -16.43 -17.32
C ARG A 244 13.75 -17.86 -17.65
N LEU A 245 12.89 -18.64 -18.31
CA LEU A 245 13.20 -20.00 -18.74
C LEU A 245 14.32 -20.02 -19.80
N ALA A 246 14.27 -19.12 -20.78
CA ALA A 246 15.32 -18.98 -21.78
C ALA A 246 16.67 -18.64 -21.15
N LYS A 247 16.70 -17.68 -20.22
CA LYS A 247 17.93 -17.34 -19.47
C LYS A 247 18.43 -18.52 -18.61
N ALA A 248 17.53 -19.22 -17.93
CA ALA A 248 17.89 -20.39 -17.14
C ALA A 248 18.47 -21.50 -18.04
N ARG A 249 17.91 -21.70 -19.24
CA ARG A 249 18.41 -22.64 -20.22
C ARG A 249 19.80 -22.27 -20.71
N GLU A 250 20.02 -21.01 -21.06
CA GLU A 250 21.33 -20.52 -21.50
C GLU A 250 22.42 -20.73 -20.43
N GLU A 251 22.09 -20.45 -19.16
CA GLU A 251 23.00 -20.69 -18.04
C GLU A 251 23.27 -22.18 -17.82
N LEU A 252 22.26 -23.04 -17.99
CA LEU A 252 22.42 -24.50 -17.95
C LEU A 252 23.33 -24.99 -19.09
N ASP A 253 23.12 -24.49 -20.31
CA ASP A 253 23.92 -24.87 -21.48
C ASP A 253 25.38 -24.38 -21.36
N LYS A 254 25.62 -23.22 -20.72
CA LYS A 254 26.98 -22.75 -20.36
C LYS A 254 27.64 -23.66 -19.33
N LEU A 255 26.90 -24.07 -18.30
CA LEU A 255 27.36 -25.02 -17.29
C LEU A 255 27.71 -26.37 -17.92
N GLN A 256 26.85 -26.88 -18.80
CA GLN A 256 27.07 -28.16 -19.49
C GLN A 256 28.31 -28.10 -20.38
N ARG A 257 28.49 -27.03 -21.18
CA ARG A 257 29.68 -26.86 -22.03
C ARG A 257 30.98 -26.65 -21.23
N GLY A 258 30.88 -26.02 -20.06
CA GLY A 258 32.03 -25.72 -19.22
C GLY A 258 32.39 -26.86 -18.25
N ALA A 259 31.54 -27.87 -18.09
CA ALA A 259 31.75 -28.98 -17.17
C ALA A 259 33.03 -29.74 -17.50
N GLY A 260 33.87 -29.99 -16.48
CA GLY A 260 35.20 -30.56 -16.64
C GLY A 260 36.29 -29.56 -17.07
N GLY A 261 35.93 -28.32 -17.42
CA GLY A 261 36.86 -27.24 -17.75
C GLY A 261 37.40 -26.50 -16.52
N ARG A 262 38.35 -25.57 -16.73
CA ARG A 262 39.08 -24.81 -15.68
C ARG A 262 38.17 -24.20 -14.60
N TYR A 263 36.99 -23.71 -14.97
CA TYR A 263 36.06 -23.02 -14.07
C TYR A 263 35.00 -23.94 -13.44
N TYR A 264 34.71 -25.10 -14.03
CA TYR A 264 33.71 -26.07 -13.54
C TYR A 264 34.30 -27.48 -13.49
N ASN A 265 35.45 -27.59 -12.83
CA ASN A 265 36.26 -28.81 -12.77
C ASN A 265 35.82 -29.79 -11.67
N THR A 266 34.87 -29.42 -10.81
CA THR A 266 34.38 -30.27 -9.73
C THR A 266 32.85 -30.25 -9.66
N ALA A 267 32.27 -31.36 -9.21
CA ALA A 267 30.82 -31.48 -9.01
C ALA A 267 30.27 -30.43 -8.03
N GLU A 268 31.05 -30.05 -7.00
CA GLU A 268 30.69 -28.97 -6.06
C GLU A 268 30.59 -27.60 -6.74
N LYS A 269 31.51 -27.25 -7.64
CA LYS A 269 31.44 -25.98 -8.40
C LYS A 269 30.27 -25.95 -9.38
N ILE A 270 29.95 -27.10 -9.96
CA ILE A 270 28.80 -27.26 -10.87
C ILE A 270 27.48 -27.16 -10.08
N THR A 271 27.41 -27.70 -8.86
CA THR A 271 26.19 -27.71 -8.02
C THR A 271 26.01 -26.45 -7.16
N ALA A 272 27.08 -25.70 -6.87
CA ALA A 272 27.01 -24.42 -6.16
C ALA A 272 26.34 -23.30 -7.00
N ARG A 273 26.47 -23.33 -8.33
CA ARG A 273 25.90 -22.33 -9.24
C ARG A 273 24.38 -22.42 -9.47
N PRO A 274 23.74 -23.60 -9.62
CA PRO A 274 22.29 -23.71 -9.77
C PRO A 274 21.51 -23.28 -8.52
N ARG A 275 22.16 -23.04 -7.36
CA ARG A 275 21.51 -22.37 -6.22
C ARG A 275 21.17 -20.89 -6.47
N CYS A 276 21.63 -20.31 -7.58
CA CYS A 276 21.15 -19.03 -8.12
C CYS A 276 20.02 -19.19 -9.16
N ALA A 277 19.34 -20.34 -9.20
CA ALA A 277 18.01 -20.42 -9.79
C ALA A 277 17.04 -19.56 -8.93
N PRO A 278 16.16 -18.78 -9.56
CA PRO A 278 15.32 -17.84 -8.82
C PRO A 278 14.36 -18.59 -7.85
N PRO A 279 14.09 -18.07 -6.65
CA PRO A 279 13.85 -18.85 -5.43
C PRO A 279 12.62 -19.78 -5.37
N ASP A 280 11.68 -19.78 -6.31
CA ASP A 280 10.50 -20.67 -6.23
C ASP A 280 10.56 -21.83 -7.21
N CYS A 281 11.48 -22.76 -6.95
CA CYS A 281 11.32 -24.17 -7.31
C CYS A 281 11.60 -25.01 -6.06
N SER A 282 10.80 -24.84 -5.00
CA SER A 282 10.80 -25.73 -3.84
C SER A 282 9.38 -26.20 -3.55
N VAL A 283 9.21 -27.52 -3.63
CA VAL A 283 8.16 -28.25 -2.92
C VAL A 283 8.49 -28.11 -1.43
N THR A 284 7.61 -27.42 -0.69
CA THR A 284 7.54 -27.36 0.79
C THR A 284 8.83 -27.02 1.56
N ARG A 285 8.93 -25.78 2.06
CA ARG A 285 9.11 -25.39 3.48
C ARG A 285 9.49 -23.92 3.56
N GLY A 286 8.82 -23.20 4.46
CA GLY A 286 8.81 -21.75 4.53
C GLY A 286 10.17 -21.09 4.77
N THR A 287 10.39 -19.94 4.14
CA THR A 287 10.48 -18.62 4.80
C THR A 287 10.83 -17.56 3.75
N LYS A 288 10.04 -16.46 3.75
CA LYS A 288 10.26 -15.14 3.13
C LYS A 288 10.58 -15.08 1.63
N SER A 289 9.57 -14.64 0.86
CA SER A 289 9.62 -14.44 -0.60
C SER A 289 9.62 -12.95 -1.00
N PRO A 290 10.43 -12.53 -1.98
CA PRO A 290 10.17 -11.37 -2.82
C PRO A 290 9.48 -11.79 -4.13
N ALA A 291 8.30 -11.20 -4.38
CA ALA A 291 7.63 -11.02 -5.68
C ALA A 291 7.59 -12.22 -6.67
N ARG A 292 6.68 -13.17 -6.42
CA ARG A 292 6.15 -14.24 -7.31
C ARG A 292 4.77 -14.67 -6.73
N ALA A 293 3.78 -15.24 -7.41
CA ALA A 293 3.44 -15.54 -8.80
C ALA A 293 1.88 -15.54 -8.84
N GLY A 294 1.23 -15.21 -9.96
CA GLY A 294 -0.24 -15.24 -10.03
C GLY A 294 -0.79 -14.22 -11.02
N GLY A 295 -1.47 -14.71 -12.07
CA GLY A 295 -2.03 -13.90 -13.17
C GLY A 295 -3.30 -13.14 -12.81
N ALA A 296 -3.72 -13.20 -11.55
CA ALA A 296 -4.87 -12.49 -11.05
C ALA A 296 -4.43 -11.54 -9.93
N SER A 297 -4.91 -10.31 -10.03
CA SER A 297 -4.82 -9.36 -8.93
C SER A 297 -6.05 -9.58 -8.05
N THR A 298 -5.81 -9.73 -6.75
CA THR A 298 -6.89 -9.92 -5.78
C THR A 298 -7.23 -8.56 -5.19
N LEU A 299 -8.49 -8.15 -5.29
CA LEU A 299 -9.07 -6.98 -4.65
C LEU A 299 -10.02 -7.39 -3.53
#